data_AF-A0A6B2LAA3-F1
#
_entry.id   AF-A0A6B2LAA3-F1
#
_cell.length_a   1.000
_cell.length_b   1.000
_cell.length_c   1.000
_cell.angle_alpha   90.00
_cell.angle_beta   90.00
_cell.angle_gamma   90.00
#
_symmetry.space_group_name_H-M   'P 1'
#
loop_
_entity.id
_entity.type
_entity.pdbx_description
1 polymer ?
#
loop_
_entity_poly.entity_id
_entity_poly.type
_entity_poly.pdbx_seq_one_letter_code
_entity_poly.pdbx_strand_id
1 'polypeptide(L)'
;MRQNIDQLNLDWKLIIFDEIHKVKGRKSKTSQSLLKIKIPRRYGLTGTLMQNDFEELWSLIDFIRPGALGTSSEFRRLYGDPIKLGHRKSATPSEVLHGKVAATHLSLLLKEIVLRRDKSIIRDLLPGKEDRIVFCPMTQMQIVAYTNILKHPFYKRFFSKKAKVTQLKQSVFPAIQNLIKIANHIQLLKPKENSKNYENQLDLYKAALGEHIKQIETAFVKSPTEVAGKLRVLKKLLANWFKEEKKVLLFSYSTEMLDIIENFVTCLDYTWVRIDGKTPIDTRQITIDDFNADRKIFLFLISTKCGGLGLNLTAA
;
A
#
# COMPACT_ATOMS: atom_id res chain seq x y z
N MET A 1 -17.54 8.35 -14.05
CA MET A 1 -17.82 7.27 -15.03
C MET A 1 -18.88 6.25 -14.58
N ARG A 2 -18.82 5.65 -13.39
CA ARG A 2 -19.75 4.55 -13.00
C ARG A 2 -21.25 4.86 -13.07
N GLN A 3 -21.66 6.11 -12.97
CA GLN A 3 -23.08 6.50 -12.90
C GLN A 3 -23.67 6.96 -14.24
N ASN A 4 -22.85 7.25 -15.26
CA ASN A 4 -23.30 7.90 -16.49
C ASN A 4 -22.92 7.13 -17.77
N ILE A 5 -22.52 5.85 -17.69
CA ILE A 5 -22.16 5.07 -18.89
C ILE A 5 -23.33 4.96 -19.85
N ASP A 6 -24.55 4.81 -19.33
CA ASP A 6 -25.76 4.74 -20.16
C ASP A 6 -26.10 6.09 -20.85
N GLN A 7 -25.51 7.20 -20.40
CA GLN A 7 -25.61 8.52 -21.04
C GLN A 7 -24.53 8.72 -22.13
N LEU A 8 -23.53 7.84 -22.22
CA LEU A 8 -22.45 7.91 -23.20
C LEU A 8 -22.81 7.08 -24.45
N ASN A 9 -23.92 7.41 -25.12
CA ASN A 9 -24.30 6.81 -26.41
C ASN A 9 -23.49 7.43 -27.56
N LEU A 10 -22.17 7.29 -27.49
CA LEU A 10 -21.21 7.80 -28.48
C LEU A 10 -20.52 6.63 -29.20
N ASP A 11 -20.18 6.82 -30.47
CA ASP A 11 -19.44 5.84 -31.28
C ASP A 11 -17.94 5.90 -30.96
N TRP A 12 -17.55 5.32 -29.82
CA TRP A 12 -16.17 5.29 -29.35
C TRP A 12 -15.28 4.44 -30.26
N LYS A 13 -14.28 5.06 -30.91
CA LYS A 13 -13.28 4.35 -31.73
C LYS A 13 -12.08 3.83 -30.92
N LEU A 14 -11.78 4.45 -29.78
CA LEU A 14 -10.60 4.16 -28.96
C LEU A 14 -10.90 4.48 -27.50
N ILE A 15 -10.46 3.59 -26.59
CA ILE A 15 -10.39 3.90 -25.15
C ILE A 15 -9.01 3.53 -24.60
N ILE A 16 -8.46 4.45 -23.81
CA ILE A 16 -7.21 4.26 -23.07
C ILE A 16 -7.56 4.21 -21.57
N PHE A 17 -7.21 3.11 -20.93
CA PHE A 17 -7.38 2.90 -19.50
C PHE A 17 -6.07 3.19 -18.79
N ASP A 18 -6.01 4.30 -18.07
CA ASP A 18 -4.93 4.54 -17.12
C ASP A 18 -5.14 3.70 -15.85
N GLU A 19 -4.05 3.14 -15.32
CA GLU A 19 -4.03 2.17 -14.24
C GLU A 19 -5.07 1.04 -14.41
N ILE A 20 -5.02 0.34 -15.54
CA ILE A 20 -6.00 -0.69 -15.92
C ILE A 20 -6.15 -1.80 -14.88
N HIS A 21 -5.15 -2.03 -14.03
CA HIS A 21 -5.23 -2.96 -12.91
C HIS A 21 -6.36 -2.60 -11.91
N LYS A 22 -6.88 -1.36 -11.91
CA LYS A 22 -8.09 -0.97 -11.15
C LYS A 22 -9.36 -1.63 -11.68
N VAL A 23 -9.38 -2.12 -12.92
CA VAL A 23 -10.45 -2.91 -13.52
C VAL A 23 -10.37 -4.35 -12.97
N LYS A 24 -10.88 -4.52 -11.75
CA LYS A 24 -10.82 -5.78 -11.02
C LYS A 24 -11.75 -6.84 -11.60
N GLY A 25 -11.23 -7.77 -12.41
CA GLY A 25 -11.91 -8.98 -12.87
C GLY A 25 -13.25 -8.76 -13.61
N ARG A 26 -13.79 -9.78 -14.28
CA ARG A 26 -15.07 -9.65 -15.02
C ARG A 26 -16.29 -9.38 -14.12
N LYS A 27 -16.21 -9.68 -12.82
CA LYS A 27 -17.32 -9.54 -11.87
C LYS A 27 -17.48 -8.14 -11.27
N SER A 28 -16.52 -7.23 -11.44
CA SER A 28 -16.72 -5.88 -10.90
C SER A 28 -17.76 -5.11 -11.71
N LYS A 29 -18.55 -4.29 -11.01
CA LYS A 29 -19.52 -3.38 -11.64
C LYS A 29 -18.86 -2.48 -12.70
N THR A 30 -17.59 -2.11 -12.48
CA THR A 30 -16.80 -1.31 -13.44
C THR A 30 -16.58 -2.09 -14.74
N SER A 31 -16.07 -3.32 -14.66
CA SER A 31 -15.80 -4.16 -15.84
C SER A 31 -17.08 -4.47 -16.60
N GLN A 32 -18.17 -4.81 -15.91
CA GLN A 32 -19.46 -5.09 -16.54
C GLN A 32 -20.01 -3.89 -17.29
N SER A 33 -19.89 -2.69 -16.71
CA SER A 33 -20.36 -1.47 -17.38
C SER A 33 -19.52 -1.14 -18.60
N LEU A 34 -18.20 -1.33 -18.53
CA LEU A 34 -17.30 -1.10 -19.67
C LEU A 34 -17.48 -2.12 -20.80
N LEU A 35 -17.82 -3.37 -20.48
CA LEU A 35 -18.10 -4.42 -21.48
C LEU A 35 -19.36 -4.13 -22.31
N LYS A 36 -20.30 -3.33 -21.80
CA LYS A 36 -21.49 -2.89 -22.55
C LYS A 36 -21.14 -1.94 -23.71
N ILE A 37 -20.02 -1.23 -23.62
CA ILE A 37 -19.61 -0.27 -24.63
C ILE A 37 -18.94 -1.05 -25.77
N LYS A 38 -19.56 -1.01 -26.96
CA LYS A 38 -18.98 -1.56 -28.19
C LYS A 38 -17.81 -0.68 -28.61
N ILE A 39 -16.59 -1.19 -28.43
CA ILE A 39 -15.35 -0.43 -28.68
C ILE A 39 -14.42 -1.31 -29.52
N PRO A 40 -13.92 -0.81 -30.67
CA PRO A 40 -13.04 -1.59 -31.53
C PRO A 40 -11.59 -1.65 -31.05
N ARG A 41 -11.10 -0.64 -30.31
CA ARG A 41 -9.69 -0.57 -29.84
C ARG A 41 -9.59 -0.18 -28.37
N ARG A 42 -8.87 -0.98 -27.59
CA ARG A 42 -8.66 -0.79 -26.14
C ARG A 42 -7.17 -0.84 -25.83
N TYR A 43 -6.67 0.13 -25.07
CA TYR A 43 -5.30 0.11 -24.53
C TYR A 43 -5.34 0.26 -23.01
N GLY A 44 -4.48 -0.49 -22.33
CA GLY A 44 -4.32 -0.44 -20.88
C GLY A 44 -2.93 -0.01 -20.49
N LEU A 45 -2.82 1.02 -19.65
CA LEU A 45 -1.57 1.45 -19.03
C LEU A 45 -1.54 0.92 -17.59
N THR A 46 -0.42 0.35 -17.17
CA THR A 46 -0.21 -0.08 -15.79
C THR A 46 1.28 -0.14 -15.48
N GLY A 47 1.68 0.30 -14.29
CA GLY A 47 3.06 0.12 -13.81
C GLY A 47 3.41 -1.33 -13.48
N THR A 48 2.41 -2.18 -13.21
CA THR A 48 2.58 -3.60 -12.89
C THR A 48 1.47 -4.44 -13.51
N LEU A 49 1.84 -5.43 -14.34
CA LEU A 49 0.89 -6.32 -15.04
C LEU A 49 0.36 -7.45 -14.15
N MET A 50 1.16 -7.88 -13.18
CA MET A 50 0.88 -8.98 -12.25
C MET A 50 0.91 -8.41 -10.83
N GLN A 51 -0.25 -8.06 -10.27
CA GLN A 51 -0.32 -7.55 -8.89
C GLN A 51 -0.64 -8.66 -7.89
N ASN A 52 -1.60 -9.55 -8.17
CA ASN A 52 -2.06 -10.50 -7.13
C ASN A 52 -2.30 -11.96 -7.60
N ASP A 53 -2.74 -12.22 -8.83
CA ASP A 53 -3.01 -13.59 -9.31
C ASP A 53 -3.02 -13.71 -10.86
N PHE A 54 -2.79 -14.92 -11.38
CA PHE A 54 -2.91 -15.28 -12.79
C PHE A 54 -4.33 -15.05 -13.35
N GLU A 55 -5.37 -15.18 -12.53
CA GLU A 55 -6.75 -14.91 -12.95
C GLU A 55 -6.99 -13.41 -13.21
N GLU A 56 -6.27 -12.53 -12.49
CA GLU A 56 -6.30 -11.10 -12.73
C GLU A 56 -5.64 -10.76 -14.07
N LEU A 57 -4.46 -11.34 -14.35
CA LEU A 57 -3.79 -11.20 -15.64
C LEU A 57 -4.69 -11.66 -16.80
N TRP A 58 -5.27 -12.86 -16.70
CA TRP A 58 -6.17 -13.37 -17.74
C TRP A 58 -7.33 -12.40 -17.96
N SER A 59 -7.98 -11.96 -16.87
CA SER A 59 -9.11 -11.03 -16.95
C SER A 59 -8.74 -9.70 -17.61
N LEU A 60 -7.54 -9.17 -17.36
CA LEU A 60 -7.06 -7.92 -17.95
C LEU A 60 -6.77 -8.07 -19.45
N ILE A 61 -6.05 -9.12 -19.83
CA ILE A 61 -5.70 -9.37 -21.24
C ILE A 61 -6.96 -9.63 -22.05
N ASP A 62 -7.86 -10.46 -21.53
CA ASP A 62 -9.12 -10.76 -22.18
C ASP A 62 -10.08 -9.55 -22.22
N PHE A 63 -9.99 -8.62 -21.27
CA PHE A 63 -10.70 -7.35 -21.37
C PHE A 63 -10.15 -6.45 -22.50
N ILE A 64 -8.83 -6.42 -22.72
CA ILE A 64 -8.20 -5.63 -23.80
C ILE A 64 -8.39 -6.31 -25.17
N ARG A 65 -8.13 -7.61 -25.25
CA ARG A 65 -8.18 -8.43 -26.46
C ARG A 65 -8.89 -9.76 -26.15
N PRO A 66 -10.23 -9.78 -26.24
CA PRO A 66 -11.03 -10.97 -25.93
C PRO A 66 -10.57 -12.20 -26.71
N GLY A 67 -10.43 -13.33 -26.02
CA GLY A 67 -10.06 -14.61 -26.63
C GLY A 67 -8.55 -14.81 -26.88
N ALA A 68 -7.70 -13.82 -26.65
CA ALA A 68 -6.25 -13.93 -26.94
C ALA A 68 -5.52 -15.01 -26.13
N LEU A 69 -6.06 -15.38 -24.95
CA LEU A 69 -5.48 -16.40 -24.06
C LEU A 69 -6.43 -17.60 -23.86
N GLY A 70 -7.43 -17.76 -24.72
CA GLY A 70 -8.48 -18.76 -24.55
C GLY A 70 -9.41 -18.46 -23.37
N THR A 71 -10.18 -19.48 -22.96
CA THR A 71 -11.10 -19.35 -21.83
C THR A 71 -10.36 -19.30 -20.48
N SER A 72 -11.02 -18.77 -19.44
CA SER A 72 -10.43 -18.70 -18.09
C SER A 72 -10.00 -20.07 -17.56
N SER A 73 -10.81 -21.09 -17.82
CA SER A 73 -10.55 -22.47 -17.39
C SER A 73 -9.35 -23.07 -18.12
N GLU A 74 -9.23 -22.85 -19.43
CA GLU A 74 -8.08 -23.29 -20.20
C GLU A 74 -6.80 -22.58 -19.75
N PHE A 75 -6.85 -21.26 -19.58
CA PHE A 75 -5.71 -20.48 -19.12
C PHE A 75 -5.24 -20.94 -17.74
N ARG A 76 -6.17 -21.20 -16.81
CA ARG A 76 -5.85 -21.72 -15.48
C ARG A 76 -5.16 -23.08 -15.58
N ARG A 77 -5.71 -24.00 -16.37
CA ARG A 77 -5.18 -25.36 -16.54
C ARG A 77 -3.81 -25.37 -17.22
N LEU A 78 -3.62 -24.55 -18.26
CA LEU A 78 -2.40 -24.54 -19.07
C LEU A 78 -1.26 -23.72 -18.45
N TYR A 79 -1.58 -22.67 -17.70
CA TYR A 79 -0.57 -21.75 -17.17
C TYR A 79 -0.69 -21.56 -15.66
N GLY A 80 -1.87 -21.15 -15.17
CA GLY A 80 -2.05 -20.78 -13.76
C GLY A 80 -1.64 -21.89 -12.78
N ASP A 81 -2.20 -23.08 -12.92
CA ASP A 81 -1.99 -24.19 -12.00
C ASP A 81 -0.59 -24.82 -12.15
N PRO A 82 -0.07 -25.12 -13.36
CA PRO A 82 1.28 -25.64 -13.53
C PRO A 82 2.36 -24.70 -12.97
N ILE A 83 2.23 -23.40 -13.22
CA ILE A 83 3.20 -22.41 -12.71
C ILE A 83 3.12 -22.34 -11.19
N LYS A 84 1.91 -22.30 -10.60
CA LYS A 84 1.74 -22.30 -9.14
C LYS A 84 2.29 -23.55 -8.48
N LEU A 85 2.09 -24.72 -9.10
CA LEU A 85 2.60 -26.00 -8.59
C LEU A 85 4.13 -26.04 -8.65
N GLY A 86 4.74 -25.67 -9.78
CA GLY A 86 6.19 -25.66 -9.95
C GLY A 86 6.96 -24.70 -9.04
N HIS A 87 6.29 -23.67 -8.47
CA HIS A 87 6.90 -22.77 -7.48
C HIS A 87 6.79 -23.25 -6.03
N ARG A 88 6.06 -24.34 -5.76
CA ARG A 88 5.95 -24.88 -4.39
C ARG A 88 7.27 -25.50 -3.96
N LYS A 89 7.63 -25.32 -2.69
CA LYS A 89 8.83 -25.97 -2.11
C LYS A 89 8.76 -27.51 -2.16
N SER A 90 7.56 -28.07 -2.22
CA SER A 90 7.29 -29.50 -2.28
C SER A 90 7.17 -30.05 -3.71
N ALA A 91 7.47 -29.24 -4.74
CA ALA A 91 7.30 -29.63 -6.14
C ALA A 91 8.36 -30.66 -6.57
N THR A 92 7.92 -31.65 -7.34
CA THR A 92 8.81 -32.62 -8.00
C THR A 92 9.58 -31.96 -9.15
N PRO A 93 10.73 -32.54 -9.58
CA PRO A 93 11.48 -32.00 -10.74
C PRO A 93 10.63 -31.88 -12.02
N SER A 94 9.70 -32.81 -12.24
CA SER A 94 8.79 -32.78 -13.38
C SER A 94 7.80 -31.61 -13.31
N GLU A 95 7.22 -31.34 -12.14
CA GLU A 95 6.31 -30.21 -11.93
C GLU A 95 7.03 -28.86 -12.08
N VAL A 96 8.27 -28.76 -11.61
CA VAL A 96 9.12 -27.57 -11.80
C VAL A 96 9.38 -27.34 -13.29
N LEU A 97 9.74 -28.39 -14.04
CA LEU A 97 9.97 -28.29 -15.48
C LEU A 97 8.70 -27.87 -16.21
N HIS A 98 7.57 -28.52 -15.93
CA HIS A 98 6.28 -28.17 -16.53
C HIS A 98 5.89 -26.71 -16.25
N GLY A 99 6.05 -26.25 -15.00
CA GLY A 99 5.83 -24.85 -14.63
C GLY A 99 6.72 -23.87 -15.40
N LYS A 100 8.00 -24.19 -15.60
CA LYS A 100 8.94 -23.36 -16.39
C LYS A 100 8.57 -23.30 -17.87
N VAL A 101 8.17 -24.42 -18.46
CA VAL A 101 7.72 -24.47 -19.86
C VAL A 101 6.46 -23.64 -20.04
N ALA A 102 5.47 -23.81 -19.16
CA ALA A 102 4.25 -23.01 -19.17
C ALA A 102 4.52 -21.50 -19.01
N ALA A 103 5.41 -21.11 -18.10
CA ALA A 103 5.80 -19.72 -17.90
C ALA A 103 6.49 -19.11 -19.14
N THR A 104 7.41 -19.86 -19.77
CA THR A 104 8.09 -19.43 -20.99
C THR A 104 7.10 -19.25 -22.13
N HIS A 105 6.22 -20.22 -22.34
CA HIS A 105 5.19 -20.15 -23.38
C HIS A 105 4.25 -18.96 -23.17
N LEU A 106 3.76 -18.76 -21.94
CA LEU A 106 2.94 -17.60 -21.60
C LEU A 106 3.68 -16.29 -21.85
N SER A 107 4.97 -16.20 -21.51
CA SER A 107 5.76 -15.00 -21.76
C SER A 107 5.86 -14.65 -23.25
N LEU A 108 5.98 -15.65 -24.13
CA LEU A 108 6.00 -15.44 -25.58
C LEU A 108 4.67 -14.89 -26.09
N LEU A 109 3.54 -15.47 -25.66
CA LEU A 109 2.21 -14.96 -26.01
C LEU A 109 1.99 -13.53 -25.51
N LEU A 110 2.44 -13.24 -24.29
CA LEU A 110 2.29 -11.90 -23.72
C LEU A 110 3.14 -10.86 -24.45
N LYS A 111 4.29 -11.20 -25.05
CA LYS A 111 5.13 -10.23 -25.77
C LYS A 111 4.42 -9.57 -26.96
N GLU A 112 3.48 -10.26 -27.60
CA GLU A 112 2.70 -9.69 -28.72
C GLU A 112 1.60 -8.73 -28.25
N ILE A 113 1.18 -8.83 -26.99
CA ILE A 113 0.03 -8.09 -26.44
C ILE A 113 0.51 -6.98 -25.51
N VAL A 114 1.61 -7.21 -24.80
CA VAL A 114 2.09 -6.40 -23.69
C VAL A 114 3.44 -5.80 -24.06
N LEU A 115 3.45 -4.47 -24.18
CA LEU A 115 4.68 -3.71 -24.27
C LEU A 115 5.15 -3.34 -22.86
N ARG A 116 6.28 -3.92 -22.42
CA ARG A 116 6.93 -3.56 -21.16
C ARG A 116 8.36 -3.10 -21.43
N ARG A 117 8.70 -1.93 -20.90
CA ARG A 117 10.06 -1.36 -20.92
C ARG A 117 10.55 -1.22 -19.50
N ASP A 118 11.70 -1.81 -19.20
CA ASP A 118 12.31 -1.67 -17.88
C ASP A 118 13.20 -0.41 -17.84
N LYS A 119 13.40 0.14 -16.64
CA LYS A 119 14.22 1.35 -16.42
C LYS A 119 15.70 1.16 -16.81
N SER A 120 16.13 -0.07 -17.14
CA SER A 120 17.47 -0.34 -17.68
C SER A 120 17.78 0.47 -18.93
N ILE A 121 16.76 0.79 -19.74
CA ILE A 121 16.92 1.54 -21.00
C ILE A 121 17.34 3.00 -20.75
N ILE A 122 16.97 3.56 -19.59
CA ILE A 122 17.26 4.96 -19.21
C ILE A 122 18.19 5.04 -17.99
N ARG A 123 18.89 3.93 -17.68
CA ARG A 123 19.71 3.83 -16.46
C ARG A 123 20.79 4.90 -16.42
N ASP A 124 21.41 5.17 -17.57
CA ASP A 124 22.51 6.14 -17.68
C ASP A 124 22.04 7.60 -17.64
N LEU A 125 20.73 7.83 -17.72
CA LEU A 125 20.10 9.16 -17.66
C LEU A 125 19.58 9.51 -16.26
N LEU A 126 19.64 8.57 -15.31
CA LEU A 126 19.11 8.75 -13.96
C LEU A 126 20.24 8.62 -12.93
N PRO A 127 20.21 9.41 -11.84
CA PRO A 127 21.14 9.21 -10.74
C PRO A 127 20.94 7.83 -10.11
N GLY A 128 22.00 7.30 -9.51
CA GLY A 128 21.97 6.03 -8.79
C GLY A 128 20.93 6.06 -7.66
N LYS A 129 20.15 4.98 -7.53
CA LYS A 129 19.18 4.79 -6.44
C LYS A 129 19.76 3.85 -5.39
N GLU A 130 19.88 4.32 -4.15
CA GLU A 130 20.24 3.48 -3.01
C GLU A 130 19.01 3.12 -2.17
N ASP A 131 18.80 1.82 -1.96
CA ASP A 131 17.74 1.31 -1.09
C ASP A 131 18.35 0.77 0.21
N ARG A 132 18.03 1.40 1.35
CA ARG A 132 18.53 1.00 2.68
C ARG A 132 17.38 0.58 3.60
N ILE A 133 17.51 -0.59 4.21
CA ILE A 133 16.56 -1.08 5.22
C ILE A 133 17.09 -0.74 6.60
N VAL A 134 16.34 0.05 7.36
CA VAL A 134 16.74 0.49 8.71
C VAL A 134 15.92 -0.23 9.78
N PHE A 135 16.59 -1.05 10.58
CA PHE A 135 15.97 -1.74 11.70
C PHE A 135 15.79 -0.80 12.90
N CYS A 136 14.54 -0.58 13.30
CA CYS A 136 14.18 0.31 14.40
C CYS A 136 13.70 -0.52 15.60
N PRO A 137 14.46 -0.62 16.70
CA PRO A 137 14.00 -1.33 17.89
C PRO A 137 12.83 -0.60 18.55
N MET A 138 11.88 -1.37 19.09
CA MET A 138 10.76 -0.82 19.87
C MET A 138 11.27 -0.18 21.18
N THR A 139 10.57 0.84 21.67
CA THR A 139 10.82 1.39 23.01
C THR A 139 10.30 0.46 24.09
N GLN A 140 10.74 0.65 25.34
CA GLN A 140 10.26 -0.15 26.46
C GLN A 140 8.73 -0.08 26.59
N MET A 141 8.16 1.12 26.43
CA MET A 141 6.70 1.32 26.47
C MET A 141 5.98 0.57 25.33
N GLN A 142 6.56 0.55 24.13
CA GLN A 142 6.00 -0.21 23.00
C GLN A 142 6.05 -1.72 23.29
N ILE A 143 7.16 -2.22 23.84
CA ILE A 143 7.31 -3.64 24.20
C ILE A 143 6.28 -4.05 25.25
N VAL A 144 6.10 -3.23 26.30
CA VAL A 144 5.09 -3.46 27.34
C VAL A 144 3.70 -3.49 26.74
N ALA A 145 3.32 -2.46 25.97
CA ALA A 145 2.01 -2.39 25.33
C ALA A 145 1.75 -3.56 24.38
N TYR A 146 2.74 -3.92 23.57
CA TYR A 146 2.67 -5.05 22.65
C TYR A 146 2.47 -6.38 23.38
N THR A 147 3.24 -6.61 24.45
CA THR A 147 3.16 -7.82 25.27
C THR A 147 1.81 -7.92 25.98
N ASN A 148 1.30 -6.81 26.51
CA ASN A 148 0.02 -6.78 27.20
C ASN A 148 -1.15 -7.05 26.25
N ILE A 149 -1.14 -6.45 25.05
CA ILE A 149 -2.13 -6.73 24.01
C ILE A 149 -2.17 -8.22 23.66
N LEU A 150 -1.01 -8.88 23.52
CA LEU A 150 -0.96 -10.31 23.20
C LEU A 150 -1.56 -11.20 24.30
N LYS A 151 -1.58 -10.75 25.55
CA LYS A 151 -2.21 -11.46 26.68
C LYS A 151 -3.73 -11.30 26.71
N HIS A 152 -4.28 -10.32 25.99
CA HIS A 152 -5.72 -10.04 25.96
C HIS A 152 -6.50 -11.25 25.38
N PRO A 153 -7.68 -11.61 25.91
CA PRO A 153 -8.45 -12.78 25.45
C PRO A 153 -8.71 -12.79 23.94
N PHE A 154 -8.93 -11.60 23.36
CA PHE A 154 -9.08 -11.42 21.90
C PHE A 154 -7.88 -11.92 21.10
N TYR A 155 -6.66 -11.82 21.62
CA TYR A 155 -5.44 -12.26 20.93
C TYR A 155 -5.07 -13.71 21.28
N LYS A 156 -5.26 -14.12 22.55
CA LYS A 156 -5.01 -15.50 22.99
C LYS A 156 -5.71 -16.55 22.13
N ARG A 157 -6.92 -16.26 21.64
CA ARG A 157 -7.66 -17.18 20.75
C ARG A 157 -6.94 -17.48 19.42
N PHE A 158 -6.08 -16.59 18.92
CA PHE A 158 -5.31 -16.85 17.69
C PHE A 158 -4.21 -17.89 17.89
N PHE A 159 -3.75 -18.08 19.13
CA PHE A 159 -2.70 -19.04 19.48
C PHE A 159 -3.29 -20.38 19.98
N SER A 160 -4.60 -20.51 20.06
CA SER A 160 -5.26 -21.74 20.51
C SER A 160 -5.30 -22.80 19.41
N LYS A 161 -4.82 -24.01 19.71
CA LYS A 161 -4.86 -25.17 18.80
C LYS A 161 -6.29 -25.59 18.37
N LYS A 162 -7.32 -25.15 19.10
CA LYS A 162 -8.73 -25.46 18.81
C LYS A 162 -9.42 -24.44 17.89
N ALA A 163 -8.74 -23.37 17.49
CA ALA A 163 -9.39 -22.30 16.74
C ALA A 163 -9.62 -22.70 15.27
N LYS A 164 -10.87 -22.66 14.81
CA LYS A 164 -11.20 -22.88 13.40
C LYS A 164 -10.76 -21.67 12.56
N VAL A 165 -9.91 -21.90 11.56
CA VAL A 165 -9.37 -20.86 10.67
C VAL A 165 -10.47 -19.99 10.05
N THR A 166 -11.63 -20.57 9.71
CA THR A 166 -12.77 -19.87 9.14
C THR A 166 -13.36 -18.79 10.06
N GLN A 167 -13.38 -19.01 11.37
CA GLN A 167 -13.89 -18.06 12.36
C GLN A 167 -12.90 -16.92 12.63
N LEU A 168 -11.60 -17.16 12.46
CA LEU A 168 -10.56 -16.17 12.73
C LEU A 168 -10.37 -15.16 11.59
N LYS A 169 -10.72 -15.52 10.34
CA LYS A 169 -10.45 -14.69 9.14
C LYS A 169 -10.86 -13.22 9.28
N GLN A 170 -12.02 -12.95 9.87
CA GLN A 170 -12.52 -11.57 10.02
C GLN A 170 -11.83 -10.78 11.14
N SER A 171 -11.24 -11.47 12.12
CA SER A 171 -10.62 -10.86 13.30
C SER A 171 -9.10 -10.72 13.21
N VAL A 172 -8.43 -11.51 12.36
CA VAL A 172 -6.96 -11.48 12.19
C VAL A 172 -6.50 -10.13 11.65
N PHE A 173 -7.19 -9.58 10.64
CA PHE A 173 -6.77 -8.33 10.04
C PHE A 173 -6.83 -7.14 11.03
N PRO A 174 -7.94 -6.91 11.77
CA PRO A 174 -7.96 -5.92 12.85
C PRO A 174 -6.87 -6.14 13.91
N ALA A 175 -6.60 -7.39 14.28
CA ALA A 175 -5.55 -7.72 15.24
C ALA A 175 -4.16 -7.27 14.76
N ILE A 176 -3.81 -7.62 13.51
CA ILE A 176 -2.54 -7.21 12.91
C ILE A 176 -2.46 -5.68 12.80
N GLN A 177 -3.54 -5.01 12.40
CA GLN A 177 -3.57 -3.54 12.31
C GLN A 177 -3.27 -2.87 13.66
N ASN A 178 -3.81 -3.39 14.76
CA ASN A 178 -3.52 -2.87 16.09
C ASN A 178 -2.05 -3.09 16.51
N LEU A 179 -1.46 -4.23 16.16
CA LEU A 179 -0.03 -4.48 16.41
C LEU A 179 0.86 -3.55 15.58
N ILE A 180 0.49 -3.31 14.31
CA ILE A 180 1.17 -2.32 13.44
C ILE A 180 1.06 -0.90 14.03
N LYS A 181 -0.11 -0.54 14.58
CA LYS A 181 -0.31 0.74 15.26
C LYS A 181 0.68 0.91 16.41
N ILE A 182 0.80 -0.08 17.31
CA ILE A 182 1.78 -0.03 18.42
C ILE A 182 3.20 0.13 17.88
N ALA A 183 3.58 -0.67 16.87
CA ALA A 183 4.93 -0.65 16.30
C ALA A 183 5.27 0.69 15.63
N ASN A 184 4.27 1.39 15.08
CA ASN A 184 4.44 2.73 14.51
C ASN A 184 4.47 3.80 15.60
N HIS A 185 3.42 3.87 16.41
CA HIS A 185 3.30 4.80 17.53
C HIS A 185 2.14 4.40 18.47
N ILE A 186 2.40 4.31 19.79
CA ILE A 186 1.42 3.84 20.79
C ILE A 186 0.10 4.65 20.75
N GLN A 187 0.20 5.97 20.56
CA GLN A 187 -0.95 6.88 20.47
C GLN A 187 -1.98 6.49 19.40
N LEU A 188 -1.59 5.74 18.36
CA LEU A 188 -2.52 5.27 17.32
C LEU A 188 -3.57 4.27 17.84
N LEU A 189 -3.37 3.73 19.05
CA LEU A 189 -4.36 2.90 19.73
C LEU A 189 -5.44 3.71 20.46
N LYS A 190 -5.27 5.03 20.64
CA LYS A 190 -6.22 5.85 21.40
C LYS A 190 -7.63 5.72 20.78
N PRO A 191 -8.65 5.40 21.58
CA PRO A 191 -10.00 5.19 21.08
C PRO A 191 -10.59 6.50 20.54
N LYS A 192 -11.43 6.40 19.53
CA LYS A 192 -12.08 7.57 18.91
C LYS A 192 -13.52 7.69 19.39
N GLU A 193 -13.85 8.80 20.05
CA GLU A 193 -15.16 9.02 20.69
C GLU A 193 -16.34 8.76 19.74
N ASN A 194 -16.23 9.12 18.45
CA ASN A 194 -17.30 8.94 17.46
C ASN A 194 -17.31 7.56 16.76
N SER A 195 -16.56 6.58 17.25
CA SER A 195 -16.44 5.26 16.63
C SER A 195 -17.53 4.31 17.13
N LYS A 196 -18.21 3.60 16.21
CA LYS A 196 -19.12 2.48 16.55
C LYS A 196 -18.45 1.37 17.37
N ASN A 197 -17.12 1.30 17.35
CA ASN A 197 -16.31 0.32 18.08
C ASN A 197 -15.55 0.96 19.26
N TYR A 198 -16.01 2.10 19.79
CA TYR A 198 -15.32 2.83 20.85
C TYR A 198 -15.04 1.96 22.09
N GLU A 199 -16.03 1.21 22.57
CA GLU A 199 -15.88 0.36 23.76
C GLU A 199 -14.78 -0.70 23.57
N ASN A 200 -14.80 -1.41 22.45
CA ASN A 200 -13.77 -2.40 22.11
C ASN A 200 -12.38 -1.76 21.96
N GLN A 201 -12.29 -0.54 21.42
CA GLN A 201 -11.03 0.19 21.32
C GLN A 201 -10.53 0.64 22.69
N LEU A 202 -11.43 1.10 23.56
CA LEU A 202 -11.13 1.54 24.91
C LEU A 202 -10.65 0.37 25.77
N ASP A 203 -11.33 -0.78 25.68
CA ASP A 203 -10.92 -2.03 26.34
C ASP A 203 -9.50 -2.44 25.91
N LEU A 204 -9.24 -2.49 24.60
CA LEU A 204 -7.91 -2.79 24.08
C LEU A 204 -6.85 -1.77 24.48
N TYR A 205 -7.19 -0.48 24.48
CA TYR A 205 -6.30 0.61 24.88
C TYR A 205 -5.92 0.49 26.36
N LYS A 206 -6.92 0.25 27.23
CA LYS A 206 -6.71 0.00 28.66
C LYS A 206 -5.91 -1.28 28.90
N ALA A 207 -6.22 -2.36 28.19
CA ALA A 207 -5.48 -3.61 28.30
C ALA A 207 -4.01 -3.45 27.85
N ALA A 208 -3.74 -2.65 26.82
CA ALA A 208 -2.38 -2.40 26.34
C ALA A 208 -1.56 -1.61 27.36
N LEU A 209 -2.10 -0.49 27.83
CA LEU A 209 -1.35 0.52 28.56
C LEU A 209 -1.45 0.38 30.08
N GLY A 210 -2.53 -0.22 30.59
CA GLY A 210 -2.77 -0.39 32.02
C GLY A 210 -2.64 0.92 32.78
N GLU A 211 -1.83 0.91 33.84
CA GLU A 211 -1.55 2.06 34.70
C GLU A 211 -0.70 3.14 34.00
N HIS A 212 -0.04 2.82 32.88
CA HIS A 212 0.87 3.73 32.18
C HIS A 212 0.17 4.74 31.27
N ILE A 213 -1.16 4.75 31.17
CA ILE A 213 -1.91 5.66 30.27
C ILE A 213 -1.49 7.12 30.48
N LYS A 214 -1.56 7.62 31.72
CA LYS A 214 -1.22 9.02 32.04
C LYS A 214 0.24 9.35 31.72
N GLN A 215 1.15 8.42 32.00
CA GLN A 215 2.57 8.58 31.72
C GLN A 215 2.83 8.69 30.22
N ILE A 216 2.19 7.85 29.41
CA ILE A 216 2.34 7.85 27.94
C ILE A 216 1.74 9.11 27.33
N GLU A 217 0.55 9.52 27.78
CA GLU A 217 -0.08 10.75 27.31
C GLU A 217 0.79 11.98 27.62
N THR A 218 1.38 12.03 28.82
CA THR A 218 2.32 13.09 29.21
C THR A 218 3.60 13.04 28.40
N ALA A 219 4.19 11.85 28.22
CA ALA A 219 5.41 11.66 27.45
C ALA A 219 5.22 12.03 25.97
N PHE A 220 4.06 11.71 25.39
CA PHE A 220 3.73 12.08 24.02
C PHE A 220 3.71 13.60 23.81
N VAL A 221 3.10 14.34 24.75
CA VAL A 221 3.06 15.80 24.70
C VAL A 221 4.46 16.41 24.82
N LYS A 222 5.32 15.84 25.68
CA LYS A 222 6.68 16.35 25.90
C LYS A 222 7.66 15.96 24.80
N SER A 223 7.59 14.73 24.30
CA SER A 223 8.52 14.18 23.32
C SER A 223 7.89 12.97 22.60
N PRO A 224 7.31 13.17 21.41
CA PRO A 224 6.76 12.07 20.60
C PRO A 224 7.75 10.93 20.32
N THR A 225 9.07 11.20 20.41
CA THR A 225 10.12 10.20 20.18
C THR A 225 10.32 9.20 21.32
N GLU A 226 9.94 9.54 22.56
CA GLU A 226 10.13 8.65 23.72
C GLU A 226 9.22 7.42 23.66
N VAL A 227 8.07 7.55 23.01
CA VAL A 227 7.03 6.53 22.93
C VAL A 227 7.04 5.76 21.59
N ALA A 228 7.98 6.06 20.69
CA ALA A 228 8.06 5.41 19.37
C ALA A 228 9.51 5.25 18.85
N GLY A 229 9.96 4.00 18.73
CA GLY A 229 11.33 3.66 18.32
C GLY A 229 11.65 4.10 16.89
N LYS A 230 10.65 4.01 15.99
CA LYS A 230 10.79 4.49 14.61
C LYS A 230 10.97 6.01 14.54
N LEU A 231 10.24 6.79 15.35
CA LEU A 231 10.42 8.24 15.40
C LEU A 231 11.78 8.63 15.98
N ARG A 232 12.30 7.88 16.96
CA ARG A 232 13.65 8.11 17.49
C ARG A 232 14.73 7.93 16.43
N VAL A 233 14.61 6.92 15.56
CA VAL A 233 15.54 6.72 14.44
C VAL A 233 15.32 7.80 13.37
N LEU A 234 14.07 8.10 13.03
CA LEU A 234 13.71 9.13 12.07
C LEU A 234 14.29 10.50 12.48
N LYS A 235 14.22 10.89 13.76
CA LYS A 235 14.80 12.13 14.29
C LYS A 235 16.28 12.26 13.94
N LYS A 236 17.06 11.18 14.11
CA LYS A 236 18.49 11.17 13.80
C LYS A 236 18.76 11.29 12.30
N LEU A 237 17.97 10.60 11.48
CA LEU A 237 18.09 10.67 10.02
C LEU A 237 17.73 12.06 9.49
N LEU A 238 16.62 12.63 9.95
CA LEU A 238 16.19 13.98 9.57
C LEU A 238 17.23 15.03 9.97
N ALA A 239 17.81 14.93 11.17
CA ALA A 239 18.84 15.87 11.60
C ALA A 239 20.09 15.83 10.71
N ASN A 240 20.48 14.65 10.21
CA ASN A 240 21.60 14.52 9.28
C ASN A 240 21.24 15.08 7.90
N TRP A 241 20.08 14.70 7.35
CA TRP A 241 19.64 15.18 6.03
C TRP A 241 19.35 16.67 5.99
N PHE A 242 18.91 17.25 7.11
CA PHE A 242 18.74 18.69 7.25
C PHE A 242 20.08 19.43 7.18
N LYS A 243 21.13 18.90 7.84
CA LYS A 243 22.50 19.44 7.74
C LYS A 243 23.10 19.31 6.35
N GLU A 244 22.69 18.28 5.61
CA GLU A 244 23.10 18.05 4.22
C GLU A 244 22.26 18.85 3.22
N GLU A 245 21.33 19.70 3.68
CA GLU A 245 20.40 20.49 2.86
C GLU A 245 19.59 19.65 1.84
N LYS A 246 19.31 18.40 2.19
CA LYS A 246 18.51 17.48 1.36
C LYS A 246 17.02 17.65 1.63
N LYS A 247 16.20 17.58 0.59
CA LYS A 247 14.74 17.45 0.76
C LYS A 247 14.34 16.01 1.03
N VAL A 248 13.26 15.82 1.78
CA VAL A 248 12.87 14.48 2.27
C VAL A 248 11.38 14.23 2.02
N LEU A 249 11.07 13.08 1.43
CA LEU A 249 9.70 12.58 1.28
C LEU A 249 9.39 11.54 2.37
N LEU A 250 8.31 11.73 3.12
CA LEU A 250 7.83 10.79 4.13
C LEU A 250 6.48 10.19 3.72
N PHE A 251 6.49 8.89 3.46
CA PHE A 251 5.29 8.15 3.08
C PHE A 251 4.69 7.39 4.26
N SER A 252 3.37 7.47 4.42
CA SER A 252 2.63 6.65 5.38
C SER A 252 1.31 6.16 4.80
N TYR A 253 0.94 4.93 5.12
CA TYR A 253 -0.40 4.41 4.81
C TYR A 253 -1.49 4.94 5.76
N SER A 254 -1.10 5.38 6.95
CA SER A 254 -2.02 5.91 7.98
C SER A 254 -1.95 7.43 8.00
N THR A 255 -3.09 8.08 7.77
CA THR A 255 -3.21 9.54 7.93
C THR A 255 -3.08 9.96 9.39
N GLU A 256 -3.54 9.13 10.34
CA GLU A 256 -3.34 9.37 11.78
C GLU A 256 -1.84 9.41 12.14
N MET A 257 -1.03 8.58 11.48
CA MET A 257 0.42 8.61 11.67
C MET A 257 1.03 9.87 11.06
N LEU A 258 0.48 10.37 9.93
CA LEU A 258 0.90 11.65 9.38
C LEU A 258 0.59 12.79 10.34
N ASP A 259 -0.57 12.78 11.02
CA ASP A 259 -0.91 13.77 12.06
C ASP A 259 0.12 13.76 13.21
N ILE A 260 0.58 12.58 13.62
CA ILE A 260 1.64 12.45 14.64
C ILE A 260 2.99 12.96 14.11
N ILE A 261 3.35 12.62 12.87
CA ILE A 261 4.60 13.07 12.25
C ILE A 261 4.58 14.59 12.08
N GLU A 262 3.45 15.17 11.69
CA GLU A 262 3.23 16.61 11.54
C GLU A 262 3.54 17.37 12.83
N ASN A 263 2.94 16.94 13.95
CA ASN A 263 3.25 17.50 15.25
C ASN A 263 4.73 17.31 15.61
N PHE A 264 5.27 16.12 15.35
CA PHE A 264 6.67 15.79 15.65
C PHE A 264 7.67 16.67 14.88
N VAL A 265 7.47 16.90 13.58
CA VAL A 265 8.38 17.73 12.76
C VAL A 265 8.20 19.22 13.04
N THR A 266 6.98 19.63 13.42
CA THR A 266 6.70 21.00 13.88
C THR A 266 7.42 21.30 15.20
N CYS A 267 7.44 20.36 16.15
CA CYS A 267 8.22 20.50 17.39
C CYS A 267 9.75 20.51 17.18
N LEU A 268 10.23 20.14 15.98
CA LEU A 268 11.64 20.22 15.60
C LEU A 268 11.96 21.46 14.74
N ASP A 269 10.99 22.37 14.59
CA ASP A 269 11.08 23.58 13.77
C ASP A 269 11.47 23.32 12.29
N TYR A 270 11.06 22.16 11.77
CA TYR A 270 11.20 21.87 10.35
C TYR A 270 10.03 22.41 9.54
N THR A 271 10.33 22.94 8.36
CA THR A 271 9.35 23.33 7.34
C THR A 271 8.87 22.10 6.58
N TRP A 272 7.55 21.99 6.42
CA TRP A 272 6.94 20.82 5.78
C TRP A 272 5.68 21.18 5.02
N VAL A 273 5.33 20.32 4.06
CA VAL A 273 4.04 20.33 3.37
C VAL A 273 3.42 18.94 3.38
N ARG A 274 2.10 18.83 3.21
CA ARG A 274 1.37 17.56 3.30
C ARG A 274 0.30 17.41 2.22
N ILE A 275 0.27 16.21 1.62
CA ILE A 275 -0.84 15.78 0.77
C ILE A 275 -1.40 14.44 1.26
N ASP A 276 -2.69 14.43 1.57
CA ASP A 276 -3.43 13.22 1.87
C ASP A 276 -4.84 13.23 1.23
N GLY A 277 -5.69 12.28 1.63
CA GLY A 277 -7.04 12.13 1.07
C GLY A 277 -7.99 13.27 1.41
N LYS A 278 -7.66 14.11 2.40
CA LYS A 278 -8.44 15.29 2.79
C LYS A 278 -8.02 16.55 2.03
N THR A 279 -6.83 16.57 1.44
CA THR A 279 -6.34 17.71 0.65
C THR A 279 -7.20 17.88 -0.62
N PRO A 280 -7.83 19.06 -0.84
CA PRO A 280 -8.57 19.38 -2.06
C PRO A 280 -7.75 19.16 -3.32
N ILE A 281 -8.38 18.83 -4.45
CA ILE A 281 -7.65 18.53 -5.69
C ILE A 281 -6.91 19.76 -6.21
N ASP A 282 -7.56 20.93 -6.16
CA ASP A 282 -7.06 22.18 -6.73
C ASP A 282 -5.78 22.68 -6.03
N THR A 283 -5.60 22.36 -4.74
CA THR A 283 -4.42 22.76 -3.97
C THR A 283 -3.25 21.81 -4.12
N ARG A 284 -3.47 20.57 -4.59
CA ARG A 284 -2.40 19.55 -4.66
C ARG A 284 -1.28 19.95 -5.60
N GLN A 285 -1.62 20.46 -6.79
CA GLN A 285 -0.62 20.84 -7.77
C GLN A 285 0.23 22.00 -7.25
N ILE A 286 -0.42 23.00 -6.64
CA ILE A 286 0.26 24.14 -6.01
C ILE A 286 1.25 23.67 -4.94
N THR A 287 0.83 22.78 -4.02
CA THR A 287 1.73 22.24 -2.98
C THR A 287 2.91 21.46 -3.55
N ILE A 288 2.73 20.76 -4.68
CA ILE A 288 3.81 20.04 -5.38
C ILE A 288 4.79 21.02 -6.00
N ASP A 289 4.28 22.05 -6.66
CA ASP A 289 5.09 23.06 -7.33
C ASP A 289 5.88 23.88 -6.29
N ASP A 290 5.25 24.25 -5.18
CA ASP A 290 5.89 24.92 -4.03
C ASP A 290 7.03 24.07 -3.47
N PHE A 291 6.79 22.77 -3.24
CA PHE A 291 7.84 21.87 -2.75
C PHE A 291 8.99 21.73 -3.76
N ASN A 292 8.72 21.72 -5.06
CA ASN A 292 9.77 21.61 -6.06
C ASN A 292 10.58 22.92 -6.16
N ALA A 293 9.92 24.08 -6.08
CA ALA A 293 10.53 25.39 -6.25
C ALA A 293 11.21 25.94 -4.99
N ASP A 294 10.56 25.87 -3.83
CA ASP A 294 11.05 26.50 -2.59
C ASP A 294 12.05 25.60 -1.86
N ARG A 295 13.31 26.03 -1.79
CA ARG A 295 14.37 25.32 -1.06
C ARG A 295 14.17 25.32 0.45
N LYS A 296 13.38 26.25 0.99
CA LYS A 296 13.10 26.32 2.42
C LYS A 296 12.24 25.16 2.89
N ILE A 297 11.42 24.54 2.03
CA ILE A 297 10.57 23.42 2.41
C ILE A 297 11.42 22.15 2.47
N PHE A 298 11.65 21.65 3.68
CA PHE A 298 12.51 20.48 3.93
C PHE A 298 11.76 19.16 3.72
N LEU A 299 10.50 19.06 4.16
CA LEU A 299 9.75 17.81 4.23
C LEU A 299 8.47 17.81 3.41
N PHE A 300 8.18 16.68 2.75
CA PHE A 300 6.88 16.40 2.16
C PHE A 300 6.25 15.16 2.79
N LEU A 301 5.13 15.34 3.49
CA LEU A 301 4.34 14.27 4.09
C LEU A 301 3.27 13.77 3.09
N ILE A 302 3.34 12.49 2.71
CA ILE A 302 2.49 11.93 1.65
C ILE A 302 1.77 10.68 2.14
N SER A 303 0.44 10.65 2.01
CA SER A 303 -0.28 9.39 2.16
C SER A 303 -0.01 8.49 0.96
N THR A 304 0.38 7.23 1.17
CA THR A 304 0.77 6.32 0.06
C THR A 304 -0.33 6.17 -0.99
N LYS A 305 -1.60 6.30 -0.59
CA LYS A 305 -2.75 6.30 -1.51
C LYS A 305 -2.78 7.50 -2.45
N CYS A 306 -2.36 8.69 -1.99
CA CYS A 306 -2.23 9.88 -2.84
C CYS A 306 -0.95 9.87 -3.66
N GLY A 307 0.15 9.31 -3.12
CA GLY A 307 1.43 9.18 -3.85
C GLY A 307 1.33 8.29 -5.09
N GLY A 308 0.44 7.30 -5.09
CA GLY A 308 0.16 6.44 -6.25
C GLY A 308 -0.55 7.11 -7.42
N LEU A 309 -0.79 8.43 -7.38
CA LEU A 309 -1.38 9.21 -8.47
C LEU A 309 -0.35 9.73 -9.48
N GLY A 310 0.93 9.36 -9.34
CA GLY A 310 1.99 9.82 -10.25
C GLY A 310 2.43 11.26 -9.98
N LEU A 311 2.64 11.61 -8.69
CA LEU A 311 3.10 12.94 -8.31
C LEU A 311 4.55 13.15 -8.78
N ASN A 312 4.85 14.26 -9.45
CA ASN A 312 6.19 14.59 -9.92
C ASN A 312 6.96 15.40 -8.87
N LEU A 313 7.71 14.70 -8.01
CA LEU A 313 8.48 15.28 -6.92
C LEU A 313 9.97 15.10 -7.19
N THR A 314 10.54 15.96 -8.02
CA THR A 314 11.93 15.85 -8.52
C THR A 314 12.95 16.55 -7.62
N ALA A 315 12.51 17.44 -6.73
CA ALA A 315 13.40 18.21 -5.87
C ALA A 315 13.94 17.43 -4.67
N ALA A 316 13.42 16.22 -4.40
CA ALA A 316 13.83 15.35 -3.30
C ALA A 316 14.73 14.20 -3.73
#